data_AF-A0A963VNG7-F1
#
_entry.id   AF-A0A963VNG7-F1
#
_cell.length_a   1.000
_cell.length_b   1.000
_cell.length_c   1.000
_cell.angle_alpha   90.00
_cell.angle_beta   90.00
_cell.angle_gamma   90.00
#
_symmetry.space_group_name_H-M   'P 1'
#
loop_
_entity.id
_entity.type
_entity.pdbx_description
1 polymer ?
#
loop_
_entity_poly.entity_id
_entity_poly.type
_entity_poly.pdbx_seq_one_letter_code
_entity_poly.pdbx_strand_id
1 'polypeptide(L)'
;AAGGAQLAAVQEPLSRLVAAGVLLRGNRADPQTITLAIDAASSQGWRRPLLAWLGVQAQRAEQAGDADALARIRRRMQLVGGEAPARRP
;
A
#
# COMPACT_ATOMS: atom_id res chain seq x y z
N ALA A 1 12.39 -10.25 9.98
CA ALA A 1 12.71 -9.09 9.11
C ALA A 1 12.59 -7.81 9.93
N ALA A 2 13.52 -6.86 9.82
CA ALA A 2 13.53 -5.65 10.68
C ALA A 2 12.87 -4.41 10.04
N GLY A 3 12.84 -4.32 8.70
CA GLY A 3 12.57 -3.08 7.95
C GLY A 3 11.28 -2.33 8.29
N GLY A 4 10.23 -3.01 8.74
CA GLY A 4 8.98 -2.38 9.18
C GLY A 4 9.14 -1.55 10.46
N ALA A 5 9.99 -1.98 11.40
CA ALA A 5 10.23 -1.28 12.66
C ALA A 5 11.04 0.02 12.44
N GLN A 6 12.03 0.01 11.54
CA GLN A 6 12.76 1.23 11.20
C GLN A 6 11.90 2.23 10.42
N LEU A 7 10.98 1.76 9.57
CA LEU A 7 10.04 2.63 8.87
C LEU A 7 9.05 3.32 9.81
N ALA A 8 8.63 2.64 10.88
CA ALA A 8 7.72 3.21 11.87
C ALA A 8 8.32 4.45 12.55
N ALA A 9 9.64 4.49 12.73
CA ALA A 9 10.34 5.63 13.32
C ALA A 9 10.43 6.87 12.39
N VAL A 10 10.20 6.70 11.08
CA VAL A 10 10.17 7.83 10.13
C VAL A 10 8.84 8.55 10.28
N GLN A 11 8.82 9.76 10.85
CA GLN A 11 7.59 10.49 11.14
C GLN A 11 6.96 11.12 9.88
N GLU A 12 7.79 11.66 8.98
CA GLU A 12 7.33 12.32 7.77
C GLU A 12 6.72 11.31 6.76
N PRO A 13 5.44 11.46 6.37
CA PRO A 13 4.75 10.49 5.51
C PRO A 13 5.42 10.29 4.14
N LEU A 14 5.92 11.37 3.52
CA LEU A 14 6.63 11.27 2.24
C LEU A 14 7.94 10.50 2.38
N SER A 15 8.73 10.83 3.40
CA SER A 15 9.99 10.14 3.71
C SER A 15 9.75 8.66 3.98
N ARG A 16 8.67 8.32 4.70
CA ARG A 16 8.27 6.94 4.97
C ARG A 16 7.92 6.19 3.67
N LEU A 17 7.20 6.82 2.74
CA LEU A 17 6.89 6.23 1.44
C LEU A 17 8.14 5.95 0.60
N VAL A 18 9.07 6.90 0.55
CA VAL A 18 10.33 6.74 -0.18
C VAL A 18 11.16 5.61 0.43
N ALA A 19 11.32 5.59 1.75
CA ALA A 19 12.06 4.54 2.45
C ALA A 19 11.42 3.16 2.24
N ALA A 20 10.09 3.06 2.26
CA ALA A 20 9.38 1.83 1.93
C ALA A 20 9.65 1.39 0.49
N GLY A 21 9.68 2.33 -0.47
CA GLY A 21 10.02 2.07 -1.87
C GLY A 21 11.45 1.56 -2.05
N VAL A 22 12.41 2.09 -1.29
CA VAL A 22 13.81 1.62 -1.27
C VAL A 22 13.88 0.17 -0.75
N LEU A 23 13.17 -0.15 0.33
CA LEU A 23 13.11 -1.52 0.86
C LEU A 23 12.45 -2.49 -0.11
N LEU A 24 11.40 -2.06 -0.81
CA LEU A 24 10.75 -2.86 -1.85
C LEU A 24 11.70 -3.17 -3.00
N ARG A 25 12.41 -2.17 -3.53
CA ARG A 25 13.42 -2.36 -4.59
C ARG A 25 14.54 -3.31 -4.14
N GLY A 26 14.92 -3.26 -2.86
CA GLY A 26 15.92 -4.14 -2.27
C GLY A 26 15.41 -5.53 -1.89
N ASN A 27 14.20 -5.93 -2.30
CA ASN A 27 13.54 -7.19 -1.92
C ASN A 27 13.49 -7.44 -0.40
N ARG A 28 13.46 -6.36 0.39
CA ARG A 28 13.46 -6.35 1.86
C ARG A 28 12.15 -5.82 2.45
N ALA A 29 11.17 -5.49 1.60
CA ALA A 29 9.85 -5.12 2.04
C ALA A 29 9.14 -6.34 2.66
N ASP A 30 8.76 -6.20 3.91
CA ASP A 30 7.95 -7.15 4.67
C ASP A 30 6.47 -6.70 4.65
N PRO A 31 5.47 -7.55 4.98
CA PRO A 31 4.08 -7.10 5.11
C PRO A 31 3.91 -5.81 5.91
N GLN A 32 4.66 -5.62 7.01
CA GLN A 32 4.58 -4.38 7.80
C GLN A 32 5.04 -3.14 7.02
N THR A 33 6.08 -3.26 6.17
CA THR A 33 6.54 -2.17 5.29
C THR A 33 5.42 -1.68 4.38
N ILE A 34 4.65 -2.62 3.84
CA ILE A 34 3.60 -2.31 2.88
C ILE A 34 2.42 -1.64 3.58
N THR A 35 2.01 -2.15 4.75
CA THR A 35 0.98 -1.53 5.58
C THR A 35 1.33 -0.07 5.91
N LEU A 36 2.56 0.17 6.39
CA LEU A 36 3.02 1.52 6.73
C LEU A 36 3.04 2.48 5.54
N ALA A 37 3.34 1.98 4.34
CA ALA A 37 3.31 2.79 3.13
C ALA A 37 1.88 3.12 2.70
N ILE A 38 0.95 2.16 2.80
CA ILE A 38 -0.46 2.38 2.53
C ILE A 38 -1.04 3.42 3.50
N ASP A 39 -0.73 3.32 4.79
CA ASP A 39 -1.21 4.26 5.80
C ASP A 39 -0.63 5.67 5.59
N ALA A 40 0.65 5.78 5.22
CA ALA A 40 1.28 7.05 4.88
C ALA A 40 0.60 7.72 3.66
N ALA A 41 0.36 6.97 2.58
CA ALA A 41 -0.32 7.52 1.41
C ALA A 41 -1.80 7.85 1.68
N SER A 42 -2.49 7.01 2.45
CA SER A 42 -3.91 7.19 2.77
C SER A 42 -4.15 8.38 3.70
N SER A 43 -3.31 8.57 4.72
CA SER A 43 -3.45 9.70 5.66
C SER A 43 -3.25 11.06 4.99
N GLN A 44 -2.48 11.13 3.91
CA GLN A 44 -2.25 12.34 3.12
C GLN A 44 -3.21 12.49 1.92
N GLY A 45 -4.09 11.51 1.68
CA GLY A 45 -5.00 11.52 0.54
C GLY A 45 -4.32 11.33 -0.83
N TRP A 46 -3.11 10.78 -0.86
CA TRP A 46 -2.35 10.62 -2.10
C TRP A 46 -2.79 9.38 -2.89
N ARG A 47 -3.68 9.59 -3.86
CA ARG A 47 -4.27 8.53 -4.70
C ARG A 47 -3.25 7.71 -5.49
N ARG A 48 -2.34 8.37 -6.23
CA ARG A 48 -1.36 7.68 -7.09
C ARG A 48 -0.42 6.74 -6.33
N PRO A 49 0.27 7.17 -5.26
CA PRO A 49 1.11 6.26 -4.48
C PRO A 49 0.28 5.22 -3.72
N LEU A 50 -0.94 5.56 -3.26
CA LEU A 50 -1.83 4.58 -2.64
C LEU A 50 -2.19 3.44 -3.60
N LEU A 51 -2.55 3.75 -4.85
CA LEU A 51 -2.82 2.74 -5.88
C LEU A 51 -1.60 1.87 -6.17
N ALA A 52 -0.41 2.46 -6.24
CA ALA A 52 0.83 1.70 -6.45
C ALA A 52 1.08 0.71 -5.32
N TRP A 53 0.94 1.13 -4.05
CA TRP A 53 1.12 0.27 -2.89
C TRP A 53 0.02 -0.79 -2.72
N LEU A 54 -1.22 -0.48 -3.09
CA LEU A 54 -2.29 -1.49 -3.18
C LEU A 54 -1.98 -2.53 -4.26
N GLY A 55 -1.38 -2.14 -5.38
CA GLY A 55 -0.88 -3.07 -6.41
C GLY A 55 0.18 -4.02 -5.86
N VAL A 56 1.13 -3.53 -5.05
CA VAL A 56 2.14 -4.37 -4.37
C VAL A 56 1.48 -5.36 -3.42
N GLN A 57 0.46 -4.96 -2.64
CA GLN A 57 -0.29 -5.91 -1.80
C GLN A 57 -1.05 -6.94 -2.62
N ALA A 58 -1.69 -6.54 -3.73
CA ALA A 58 -2.42 -7.45 -4.59
C ALA A 58 -1.48 -8.51 -5.17
N GLN A 59 -0.32 -8.11 -5.68
CA GLN A 59 0.68 -9.04 -6.21
C GLN A 59 1.15 -10.05 -5.15
N ARG A 60 1.24 -9.65 -3.88
CA ARG A 60 1.61 -10.57 -2.79
C ARG A 60 0.48 -11.52 -2.41
N ALA A 61 -0.75 -11.03 -2.32
CA ALA A 61 -1.92 -11.88 -2.06
C ALA A 61 -2.07 -12.94 -3.16
N GLU A 62 -1.85 -12.54 -4.42
CA GLU A 62 -1.85 -13.46 -5.56
C GLU A 62 -0.73 -14.52 -5.44
N GLN A 63 0.51 -14.11 -5.14
CA GLN A 63 1.62 -15.03 -4.91
C GLN A 63 1.41 -15.97 -3.71
N ALA A 64 0.69 -15.52 -2.69
CA ALA A 64 0.34 -16.31 -1.51
C ALA A 64 -0.89 -17.22 -1.74
N GLY A 65 -1.58 -17.08 -2.87
CA GLY A 65 -2.84 -17.80 -3.15
C GLY A 65 -4.04 -17.31 -2.33
N ASP A 66 -3.94 -16.13 -1.69
CA ASP A 66 -5.01 -15.55 -0.88
C ASP A 66 -6.00 -14.77 -1.76
N ALA A 67 -6.94 -15.52 -2.36
CA ALA A 67 -7.96 -14.97 -3.25
C ALA A 67 -8.89 -13.97 -2.54
N ASP A 68 -9.19 -14.18 -1.26
CA ASP A 68 -10.05 -13.29 -0.47
C ASP A 68 -9.38 -11.94 -0.19
N ALA A 69 -8.10 -11.95 0.19
CA ALA A 69 -7.31 -10.73 0.30
C ALA A 69 -7.20 -10.02 -1.04
N LEU A 70 -6.88 -10.74 -2.13
CA LEU A 70 -6.78 -10.17 -3.47
C LEU A 70 -8.08 -9.46 -3.90
N ALA A 71 -9.23 -10.10 -3.69
CA ALA A 71 -10.54 -9.51 -4.00
C ALA A 71 -10.85 -8.26 -3.16
N ARG A 72 -10.50 -8.25 -1.88
CA ARG A 72 -10.64 -7.06 -1.01
C ARG A 72 -9.74 -5.91 -1.48
N ILE A 73 -8.48 -6.20 -1.83
CA ILE A 73 -7.52 -5.20 -2.31
C ILE A 73 -7.98 -4.59 -3.63
N ARG A 74 -8.43 -5.41 -4.59
CA ARG A 74 -8.95 -4.92 -5.89
C ARG A 74 -10.15 -3.98 -5.72
N ARG A 75 -11.09 -4.30 -4.83
CA ARG A 75 -12.21 -3.40 -4.49
C ARG A 75 -11.72 -2.06 -3.95
N ARG A 76 -10.71 -2.07 -3.05
CA ARG A 76 -10.12 -0.82 -2.53
C ARG A 76 -9.43 -0.01 -3.63
N MET A 77 -8.76 -0.66 -4.58
CA MET A 77 -8.15 0.03 -5.73
C MET A 77 -9.21 0.72 -6.60
N GLN A 78 -10.34 0.08 -6.88
CA GLN A 78 -11.46 0.70 -7.62
C GLN A 78 -11.99 1.94 -6.91
N LEU A 79 -12.22 1.86 -5.59
CA LEU A 79 -12.67 2.99 -4.79
C LEU A 79 -11.68 4.17 -4.81
N VAL A 80 -10.37 3.90 -4.70
CA VAL A 80 -9.32 4.93 -4.72
C VAL A 80 -9.11 5.50 -6.13
N GLY A 81 -9.27 4.66 -7.15
CA GLY A 81 -9.16 5.02 -8.58
C GLY A 81 -10.27 5.93 -9.08
N GLY A 82 -11.31 6.18 -8.29
CA GLY A 82 -12.45 7.00 -8.69
C GLY A 82 -13.51 6.23 -9.48
N GLU A 83 -13.38 4.90 -9.60
CA GLU A 83 -14.42 3.99 -10.09
C GLU A 83 -15.36 3.60 -8.94
N ALA A 84 -15.60 4.54 -8.02
CA ALA A 84 -16.68 4.41 -7.05
C ALA A 84 -18.00 4.60 -7.80
N PRO A 85 -19.06 3.81 -7.52
CA PRO A 85 -20.35 4.03 -8.14
C PRO A 85 -20.75 5.49 -7.93
N ALA A 86 -21.01 6.20 -9.02
CA ALA A 86 -21.34 7.61 -9.04
C ALA A 86 -22.35 7.89 -7.92
N ARG A 87 -21.92 8.69 -6.93
CA ARG A 87 -22.80 9.15 -5.87
C ARG A 87 -23.80 10.08 -6.55
N ARG A 88 -24.96 9.53 -6.94
CA ARG A 88 -26.05 10.29 -7.57
C ARG A 88 -26.50 11.37 -6.58
N PRO A 89 -26.66 12.63 -7.02
CA PRO A 89 -27.27 13.68 -6.21
C PRO A 89 -28.75 13.38 -5.91
#